data_AF-A0A554IS73-F1
#
_entry.id   AF-A0A554IS73-F1
#
_cell.length_a   1.000
_cell.length_b   1.000
_cell.length_c   1.000
_cell.angle_alpha   90.00
_cell.angle_beta   90.00
_cell.angle_gamma   90.00
#
_symmetry.space_group_name_H-M   'P 1'
#
loop_
_entity.id
_entity.type
_entity.pdbx_description
1 polymer ?
#
loop_
_entity_poly.entity_id
_entity_poly.type
_entity_poly.pdbx_seq_one_letter_code
_entity_poly.pdbx_strand_id
1 'polypeptide(L)'
;DARKGGQNIRNPPAQPKRSEGYDISHLGGTETVGSMVVMENGKPANDQYRSFTLRTMKEGEIDDYKSLREVLKRRLLHLVHHSAEMARTLKENGIAIRKARKAEQSIITEKRKDRDLPTDEHAYKETLLATKADRVVGMARLQERAKGIYEIRSVWVDATERGKKLGHALIRILLKKASKGKTYVAVEPALEEYYAEIGFRYIREVPEALKKSVEQYGIKNLIYMLYDKAHNKPDVSLTSRPDLLVIDGGKGQLSAVLDAMHDAGIELPIIGLAKKQEEVFIPGHKDPIIFPNESPAKYLLMRLRDEAHRFSNAHREKRLKHKSVGSVLDDIPGIGPKTKLDLLQRFGTITGIREASDKELLMTLNATQLKEVRKQI
;
A
#
# COMPACT_ATOMS: atom_id res chain seq x y z
N ASP A 1 -4.65 36.44 -15.32
CA ASP A 1 -5.44 35.20 -15.41
C ASP A 1 -4.67 33.87 -15.32
N ALA A 2 -3.74 33.72 -14.37
CA ALA A 2 -3.24 32.39 -13.97
C ALA A 2 -2.49 32.52 -12.65
N ARG A 3 -3.21 32.45 -11.51
CA ARG A 3 -2.67 32.34 -10.14
C ARG A 3 -3.85 32.42 -9.18
N LYS A 4 -4.44 31.28 -8.80
CA LYS A 4 -5.31 31.10 -7.61
C LYS A 4 -5.69 29.62 -7.45
N GLY A 5 -4.66 28.77 -7.28
CA GLY A 5 -4.79 27.42 -6.71
C GLY A 5 -4.37 27.42 -5.24
N GLY A 6 -4.73 28.48 -4.50
CA GLY A 6 -4.41 28.59 -3.08
C GLY A 6 -5.32 27.63 -2.33
N GLN A 7 -4.74 26.60 -1.71
CA GLN A 7 -5.43 25.82 -0.68
C GLN A 7 -5.91 26.81 0.38
N ASN A 8 -7.22 27.05 0.43
CA ASN A 8 -7.84 27.88 1.46
C ASN A 8 -7.83 27.09 2.78
N ILE A 9 -6.66 27.00 3.43
CA ILE A 9 -6.52 26.52 4.82
C ILE A 9 -6.74 27.71 5.78
N ARG A 10 -7.60 28.67 5.40
CA ARG A 10 -7.98 29.80 6.28
C ARG A 10 -8.98 29.41 7.37
N ASN A 11 -9.53 28.19 7.31
CA ASN A 11 -10.26 27.56 8.40
C ASN A 11 -9.79 26.10 8.45
N PRO A 12 -9.04 25.65 9.48
CA PRO A 12 -8.89 24.22 9.69
C PRO A 12 -10.31 23.63 9.78
N PRO A 13 -10.57 22.46 9.17
CA PRO A 13 -11.89 21.85 9.22
C PRO A 13 -12.30 21.68 10.69
N ALA A 14 -13.62 21.60 10.93
CA ALA A 14 -14.15 21.02 12.16
C ALA A 14 -13.28 19.81 12.53
N GLN A 15 -12.81 19.77 13.79
CA GLN A 15 -11.82 18.82 14.33
C GLN A 15 -11.67 17.54 13.49
N PRO A 16 -10.49 17.26 12.91
CA PRO A 16 -10.32 16.11 12.02
C PRO A 16 -10.75 14.83 12.74
N LYS A 17 -11.65 14.06 12.11
CA LYS A 17 -12.15 12.82 12.68
C LYS A 17 -11.08 11.74 12.63
N ARG A 18 -10.24 11.74 11.58
CA ARG A 18 -9.09 10.86 11.45
C ARG A 18 -7.83 11.67 11.10
N SER A 19 -6.81 11.61 11.94
CA SER A 19 -5.50 12.18 11.64
C SER A 19 -4.40 11.13 11.72
N GLU A 20 -3.39 11.25 10.88
CA GLU A 20 -2.27 10.31 10.83
C GLU A 20 -0.94 11.04 11.07
N GLY A 21 -0.11 10.49 11.96
CA GLY A 21 1.20 11.00 12.32
C GLY A 21 2.32 10.12 11.76
N TYR A 22 3.37 10.72 11.21
CA TYR A 22 4.49 10.00 10.59
C TYR A 22 5.83 10.41 11.20
N ASP A 23 6.65 9.42 11.57
CA ASP A 23 7.99 9.56 12.13
C ASP A 23 8.96 8.60 11.41
N ILE A 24 10.21 9.04 11.21
CA ILE A 24 11.29 8.19 10.69
C ILE A 24 12.28 7.93 11.83
N SER A 25 12.59 6.66 12.07
CA SER A 25 13.64 6.25 13.00
C SER A 25 14.76 5.51 12.31
N HIS A 26 15.98 5.73 12.81
CA HIS A 26 17.18 5.03 12.36
C HIS A 26 17.61 4.02 13.43
N LEU A 27 17.77 2.76 13.03
CA LEU A 27 18.14 1.65 13.91
C LEU A 27 19.66 1.45 13.87
N GLY A 28 20.38 2.18 14.72
CA GLY A 28 21.81 1.96 14.96
C GLY A 28 22.67 1.95 13.69
N GLY A 29 22.28 2.72 12.66
CA GLY A 29 22.98 2.82 11.39
C GLY A 29 22.75 1.67 10.41
N THR A 30 21.90 0.67 10.70
CA THR A 30 21.76 -0.52 9.84
C THR A 30 20.42 -0.63 9.11
N GLU A 31 19.34 -0.13 9.71
CA GLU A 31 18.00 -0.13 9.10
C GLU A 31 17.28 1.18 9.38
N THR A 32 16.50 1.65 8.41
CA THR A 32 15.58 2.77 8.59
C THR A 32 14.15 2.25 8.62
N VAL A 33 13.34 2.75 9.56
CA VAL A 33 11.94 2.38 9.71
C VAL A 33 11.08 3.63 9.77
N GLY A 34 10.01 3.65 8.97
CA GLY A 34 8.94 4.64 9.09
C GLY A 34 7.82 4.14 9.98
N SER A 35 7.25 5.03 10.77
CA SER A 35 6.16 4.79 11.69
C SER A 35 4.93 5.60 11.28
N MET A 36 3.76 4.98 11.26
CA MET A 36 2.46 5.62 11.09
C MET A 36 1.61 5.36 12.33
N VAL A 37 1.16 6.43 12.97
CA VAL A 37 0.16 6.40 14.04
C VAL A 37 -1.12 7.05 13.58
N VAL A 38 -2.23 6.69 14.23
CA VAL A 38 -3.57 7.13 13.87
C VAL A 38 -4.27 7.67 15.11
N MET A 39 -4.91 8.82 14.98
CA MET A 39 -5.88 9.29 15.96
C MET A 39 -7.27 9.39 15.34
N GLU A 40 -8.26 8.93 16.08
CA GLU A 40 -9.67 9.08 15.74
C GLU A 40 -10.38 9.93 16.79
N ASN A 41 -11.01 11.03 16.36
CA ASN A 41 -11.64 12.03 17.22
C ASN A 41 -10.72 12.51 18.36
N GLY A 42 -9.42 12.68 18.04
CA GLY A 42 -8.39 13.12 18.98
C GLY A 42 -7.88 12.07 19.98
N LYS A 43 -8.24 10.79 19.81
CA LYS A 43 -7.77 9.67 20.64
C LYS A 43 -6.89 8.70 19.82
N PRO A 44 -5.81 8.15 20.40
CA PRO A 44 -5.01 7.09 19.79
C PRO A 44 -5.83 5.88 19.33
N ALA A 45 -5.63 5.43 18.09
CA ALA A 45 -6.21 4.21 17.52
C ALA A 45 -5.10 3.19 17.24
N ASN A 46 -4.56 2.60 18.31
CA ASN A 46 -3.32 1.81 18.30
C ASN A 46 -3.35 0.58 17.38
N ASP A 47 -4.53 -0.03 17.19
CA ASP A 47 -4.77 -1.16 16.29
C ASP A 47 -4.58 -0.78 14.80
N GLN A 48 -4.63 0.52 14.50
CA GLN A 48 -4.40 1.07 13.17
C GLN A 48 -2.97 1.57 12.93
N TYR A 49 -2.05 1.34 13.87
CA TYR A 49 -0.65 1.77 13.69
C TYR A 49 0.08 0.84 12.74
N ARG A 50 0.99 1.38 11.92
CA ARG A 50 1.78 0.57 10.97
C ARG A 50 3.23 1.01 10.96
N SER A 51 4.13 0.04 10.77
CA SER A 51 5.55 0.30 10.54
C SER A 51 5.93 -0.11 9.12
N PHE A 52 6.87 0.63 8.55
CA PHE A 52 7.35 0.48 7.19
C PHE A 52 8.86 0.26 7.25
N THR A 53 9.31 -0.97 7.02
CA THR A 53 10.74 -1.20 6.75
C THR A 53 11.08 -0.58 5.40
N LEU A 54 12.03 0.34 5.36
CA LEU A 54 12.46 1.01 4.14
C LEU A 54 13.24 0.04 3.26
N ARG A 55 12.97 0.06 1.95
CA ARG A 55 13.59 -0.87 0.98
C ARG A 55 14.62 -0.19 0.09
N THR A 56 14.55 1.14 -0.02
CA THR A 56 15.42 1.91 -0.92
C THR A 56 16.69 2.44 -0.25
N MET A 57 16.80 2.28 1.07
CA MET A 57 17.94 2.74 1.86
C MET A 57 19.06 1.69 1.86
N LYS A 58 20.29 2.13 1.59
CA LYS A 58 21.48 1.31 1.82
C LYS A 58 21.80 1.27 3.31
N GLU A 59 22.52 0.24 3.73
CA GLU A 59 23.04 0.15 5.10
C GLU A 59 23.92 1.38 5.39
N GLY A 60 23.69 2.04 6.53
CA GLY A 60 24.37 3.29 6.91
C GLY A 60 23.84 4.56 6.24
N GLU A 61 22.96 4.47 5.24
CA GLU A 61 22.41 5.64 4.56
C GLU A 61 21.39 6.36 5.45
N ILE A 62 21.62 7.65 5.69
CA ILE A 62 20.73 8.55 6.42
C ILE A 62 20.17 9.57 5.43
N ASP A 63 18.92 9.38 5.03
CA ASP A 63 18.17 10.30 4.17
C ASP A 63 16.69 10.28 4.55
N ASP A 64 16.31 11.22 5.39
CA ASP A 64 14.93 11.36 5.87
C ASP A 64 13.96 11.81 4.77
N TYR A 65 14.44 12.57 3.78
CA TYR A 65 13.60 13.00 2.67
C TYR A 65 13.17 11.80 1.82
N LYS A 66 14.14 10.97 1.44
CA LYS A 66 13.91 9.72 0.71
C LYS A 66 13.06 8.74 1.52
N SER A 67 13.33 8.63 2.82
CA SER A 67 12.58 7.75 3.71
C SER A 67 11.12 8.16 3.86
N LEU A 68 10.83 9.43 4.14
CA LEU A 68 9.46 9.94 4.20
C LEU A 68 8.74 9.79 2.86
N ARG A 69 9.42 10.09 1.75
CA ARG A 69 8.85 9.91 0.40
C ARG A 69 8.44 8.46 0.16
N GLU A 70 9.28 7.47 0.49
CA GLU A 70 8.95 6.05 0.33
C GLU A 70 7.74 5.64 1.20
N VAL A 71 7.76 6.00 2.48
CA VAL A 71 6.68 5.65 3.43
C VAL A 71 5.36 6.21 2.97
N LEU A 72 5.31 7.50 2.65
CA LEU A 72 4.08 8.16 2.21
C LEU A 72 3.65 7.63 0.84
N LYS A 73 4.56 7.42 -0.13
CA LYS A 73 4.20 6.81 -1.41
C LYS A 73 3.52 5.45 -1.21
N ARG A 74 4.08 4.58 -0.36
CA ARG A 74 3.50 3.26 -0.06
C ARG A 74 2.14 3.38 0.62
N ARG A 75 2.00 4.27 1.60
CA ARG A 75 0.73 4.56 2.28
C ARG A 75 -0.34 5.08 1.33
N LEU A 76 0.01 6.04 0.48
CA LEU A 76 -0.89 6.71 -0.46
C LEU A 76 -1.34 5.75 -1.57
N LEU A 77 -0.47 4.83 -2.00
CA LEU A 77 -0.87 3.77 -2.92
C LEU A 77 -2.06 2.99 -2.36
N HIS A 78 -2.09 2.65 -1.07
CA HIS A 78 -3.27 1.99 -0.48
C HIS A 78 -4.57 2.82 -0.52
N LEU A 79 -4.49 4.16 -0.55
CA LEU A 79 -5.64 5.05 -0.74
C LEU A 79 -6.09 5.12 -2.20
N VAL A 80 -5.17 5.29 -3.17
CA VAL A 80 -5.49 5.21 -4.61
C VAL A 80 -6.15 3.88 -4.93
N HIS A 81 -5.67 2.84 -4.27
CA HIS A 81 -6.16 1.48 -4.39
C HIS A 81 -7.49 1.26 -3.67
N HIS A 82 -7.91 2.20 -2.80
CA HIS A 82 -9.24 2.18 -2.21
C HIS A 82 -10.27 2.83 -3.14
N SER A 83 -11.39 2.15 -3.29
CA SER A 83 -12.38 2.45 -4.32
C SER A 83 -13.07 3.80 -4.25
N ALA A 84 -13.16 4.40 -3.06
CA ALA A 84 -13.85 5.67 -2.88
C ALA A 84 -13.01 6.83 -3.43
N GLU A 85 -11.71 6.83 -3.13
CA GLU A 85 -10.79 7.85 -3.61
C GLU A 85 -10.61 7.75 -5.12
N MET A 86 -10.39 6.54 -5.61
CA MET A 86 -10.34 6.24 -7.03
C MET A 86 -11.59 6.72 -7.79
N ALA A 87 -12.79 6.51 -7.23
CA ALA A 87 -14.03 7.01 -7.83
C ALA A 87 -14.10 8.54 -7.83
N ARG A 88 -13.57 9.19 -6.78
CA ARG A 88 -13.49 10.65 -6.69
C ARG A 88 -12.52 11.22 -7.73
N THR A 89 -11.30 10.73 -7.81
CA THR A 89 -10.28 11.17 -8.79
C THR A 89 -10.80 11.02 -10.22
N LEU A 90 -11.50 9.93 -10.53
CA LEU A 90 -12.12 9.76 -11.84
C LEU A 90 -13.18 10.82 -12.13
N LYS A 91 -14.05 11.10 -11.15
CA LYS A 91 -15.10 12.12 -11.28
C LYS A 91 -14.52 13.53 -11.48
N GLU A 92 -13.48 13.89 -10.72
CA GLU A 92 -12.76 15.16 -10.84
C GLU A 92 -12.11 15.31 -12.23
N ASN A 93 -11.64 14.21 -12.82
CA ASN A 93 -11.10 14.17 -14.18
C ASN A 93 -12.17 14.06 -15.28
N GLY A 94 -13.46 14.19 -14.94
CA GLY A 94 -14.58 14.12 -15.89
C GLY A 94 -14.83 12.72 -16.46
N ILE A 95 -14.36 11.67 -15.80
CA ILE A 95 -14.51 10.28 -16.22
C ILE A 95 -15.69 9.64 -15.49
N ALA A 96 -16.66 9.16 -16.25
CA ALA A 96 -17.78 8.37 -15.75
C ALA A 96 -17.58 6.88 -16.07
N ILE A 97 -17.79 5.99 -15.10
CA ILE A 97 -17.75 4.54 -15.30
C ILE A 97 -19.15 3.95 -15.25
N ARG A 98 -19.53 3.18 -16.27
CA ARG A 98 -20.85 2.55 -16.38
C ARG A 98 -20.78 1.20 -17.09
N LYS A 99 -21.87 0.42 -17.01
CA LYS A 99 -22.03 -0.75 -17.88
C LYS A 99 -22.22 -0.32 -19.33
N ALA A 100 -21.72 -1.11 -20.27
CA ALA A 100 -21.98 -0.90 -21.68
C ALA A 100 -23.45 -1.18 -22.05
N ARG A 101 -23.93 -0.49 -23.07
CA ARG A 101 -25.27 -0.66 -23.67
C ARG A 101 -25.15 -1.48 -24.96
N LYS A 102 -26.26 -2.08 -25.42
CA LYS A 102 -26.29 -2.86 -26.68
C LYS A 102 -25.81 -2.06 -27.89
N ALA A 103 -26.15 -0.77 -27.95
CA ALA A 103 -25.71 0.15 -29.02
C ALA A 103 -24.18 0.35 -29.09
N GLU A 104 -23.45 -0.01 -28.03
CA GLU A 104 -21.99 0.17 -27.93
C GLU A 104 -21.22 -1.12 -28.26
N GLN A 105 -21.89 -2.16 -28.76
CA GLN A 105 -21.23 -3.40 -29.16
C GLN A 105 -20.20 -3.18 -30.27
N SER A 106 -20.48 -2.29 -31.23
CA SER A 106 -19.57 -1.99 -32.35
C SER A 106 -18.24 -1.39 -31.87
N ILE A 107 -18.30 -0.37 -31.01
CA ILE A 107 -17.09 0.27 -30.45
C ILE A 107 -16.30 -0.69 -29.55
N ILE A 108 -16.98 -1.57 -28.80
CA ILE A 108 -16.33 -2.62 -28.02
C ILE A 108 -15.59 -3.59 -28.95
N THR A 109 -16.22 -4.02 -30.04
CA THR A 109 -15.57 -4.89 -31.02
C THR A 109 -14.39 -4.21 -31.71
N GLU A 110 -14.52 -2.94 -32.10
CA GLU A 110 -13.43 -2.17 -32.73
C GLU A 110 -12.20 -2.10 -31.83
N LYS A 111 -12.35 -1.65 -30.58
CA LYS A 111 -11.23 -1.51 -29.63
C LYS A 111 -10.64 -2.84 -29.15
N ARG A 112 -11.23 -3.97 -29.55
CA ARG A 112 -10.69 -5.32 -29.31
C ARG A 112 -9.79 -5.82 -30.43
N LYS A 113 -9.91 -5.28 -31.65
CA LYS A 113 -9.11 -5.74 -32.80
C LYS A 113 -7.61 -5.60 -32.55
N ASP A 114 -7.19 -4.62 -31.75
CA ASP A 114 -5.80 -4.41 -31.34
C ASP A 114 -5.16 -5.59 -30.57
N ARG A 115 -5.96 -6.55 -30.06
CA ARG A 115 -5.47 -7.70 -29.27
C ARG A 115 -5.84 -9.06 -29.83
N ASP A 116 -6.34 -9.13 -31.06
CA ASP A 116 -6.71 -10.39 -31.73
C ASP A 116 -7.68 -11.28 -30.91
N LEU A 117 -8.56 -10.65 -30.12
CA LEU A 117 -9.53 -11.34 -29.27
C LEU A 117 -10.82 -11.64 -30.06
N PRO A 118 -11.42 -12.85 -29.96
CA PRO A 118 -12.60 -13.24 -30.74
C PRO A 118 -13.82 -12.37 -30.52
N THR A 119 -14.66 -12.23 -31.54
CA THR A 119 -15.88 -11.44 -31.44
C THR A 119 -16.98 -12.18 -30.66
N ASP A 120 -17.03 -11.96 -29.35
CA ASP A 120 -18.14 -12.48 -28.54
C ASP A 120 -19.42 -11.67 -28.82
N GLU A 121 -20.44 -12.33 -29.37
CA GLU A 121 -21.78 -11.77 -29.44
C GLU A 121 -22.24 -11.39 -28.02
N HIS A 122 -22.81 -10.19 -27.86
CA HIS A 122 -23.29 -9.66 -26.58
C HIS A 122 -22.22 -9.35 -25.51
N ALA A 123 -20.95 -9.17 -25.91
CA ALA A 123 -19.86 -8.75 -25.00
C ALA A 123 -20.22 -7.52 -24.14
N TYR A 124 -21.08 -6.62 -24.62
CA TYR A 124 -21.54 -5.45 -23.87
C TYR A 124 -22.13 -5.78 -22.48
N LYS A 125 -22.74 -6.96 -22.28
CA LYS A 125 -23.36 -7.35 -21.00
C LYS A 125 -22.35 -7.46 -19.85
N GLU A 126 -21.10 -7.81 -20.19
CA GLU A 126 -20.02 -8.08 -19.24
C GLU A 126 -18.98 -6.95 -19.18
N THR A 127 -19.16 -5.91 -19.99
CA THR A 127 -18.20 -4.82 -20.16
C THR A 127 -18.58 -3.60 -19.32
N LEU A 128 -17.58 -3.06 -18.62
CA LEU A 128 -17.57 -1.70 -18.10
C LEU A 128 -16.91 -0.77 -19.11
N LEU A 129 -17.49 0.41 -19.30
CA LEU A 129 -16.92 1.51 -20.07
C LEU A 129 -16.59 2.67 -19.15
N ALA A 130 -15.46 3.30 -19.39
CA ALA A 130 -15.11 4.61 -18.89
C ALA A 130 -15.31 5.63 -20.02
N THR A 131 -16.08 6.68 -19.77
CA THR A 131 -16.39 7.72 -20.75
C THR A 131 -15.98 9.09 -20.25
N LYS A 132 -15.45 9.93 -21.14
CA LYS A 132 -15.08 11.33 -20.87
C LYS A 132 -15.56 12.19 -22.04
N ALA A 133 -16.39 13.19 -21.75
CA ALA A 133 -17.09 13.99 -22.77
C ALA A 133 -17.74 13.09 -23.86
N ASP A 134 -18.51 12.09 -23.41
CA ASP A 134 -19.21 11.08 -24.24
C ASP A 134 -18.33 10.17 -25.13
N ARG A 135 -17.00 10.35 -25.12
CA ARG A 135 -16.05 9.44 -25.77
C ARG A 135 -15.68 8.29 -24.84
N VAL A 136 -15.64 7.06 -25.36
CA VAL A 136 -15.08 5.90 -24.63
C VAL A 136 -13.57 6.06 -24.52
N VAL A 137 -13.07 6.15 -23.28
CA VAL A 137 -11.63 6.30 -22.96
C VAL A 137 -11.05 5.12 -22.19
N GLY A 138 -11.89 4.16 -21.82
CA GLY A 138 -11.44 2.90 -21.25
C GLY A 138 -12.55 1.85 -21.26
N MET A 139 -12.16 0.58 -21.22
CA MET A 139 -13.08 -0.52 -21.04
C MET A 139 -12.41 -1.65 -20.26
N ALA A 140 -13.21 -2.41 -19.51
CA ALA A 140 -12.76 -3.66 -18.91
C ALA A 140 -13.91 -4.65 -18.82
N ARG A 141 -13.61 -5.93 -19.02
CA ARG A 141 -14.61 -7.00 -19.06
C ARG A 141 -14.30 -8.08 -18.04
N LEU A 142 -15.34 -8.51 -17.33
CA LEU A 142 -15.28 -9.61 -16.36
C LEU A 142 -16.31 -10.67 -16.73
N GLN A 143 -15.87 -11.91 -16.83
CA GLN A 143 -16.71 -13.06 -17.14
C GLN A 143 -16.61 -14.11 -16.03
N GLU A 144 -17.73 -14.69 -15.62
CA GLU A 144 -17.72 -15.87 -14.75
C GLU A 144 -17.65 -17.12 -15.63
N ARG A 145 -16.58 -17.91 -15.47
CA ARG A 145 -16.29 -19.09 -16.31
C ARG A 145 -16.79 -20.38 -15.69
N ALA A 146 -16.81 -20.40 -14.37
CA ALA A 146 -17.45 -21.41 -13.54
C ALA A 146 -17.80 -20.74 -12.21
N LYS A 147 -18.63 -21.39 -11.39
CA LYS A 147 -19.06 -20.88 -10.09
C LYS A 147 -17.85 -20.43 -9.25
N GLY A 148 -17.73 -19.12 -9.00
CA GLY A 148 -16.63 -18.54 -8.21
C GLY A 148 -15.26 -18.47 -8.92
N ILE A 149 -15.21 -18.70 -10.24
CA ILE A 149 -14.03 -18.51 -11.09
C ILE A 149 -14.33 -17.42 -12.09
N TYR A 150 -13.70 -16.26 -11.90
CA TYR A 150 -13.87 -15.09 -12.75
C TYR A 150 -12.63 -14.85 -13.61
N GLU A 151 -12.82 -14.37 -14.84
CA GLU A 151 -11.74 -13.99 -15.75
C GLU A 151 -11.90 -12.52 -16.17
N ILE A 152 -10.85 -11.73 -15.99
CA ILE A 152 -10.75 -10.42 -16.66
C ILE A 152 -10.32 -10.68 -18.10
N ARG A 153 -11.27 -10.60 -19.02
CA ARG A 153 -11.08 -10.95 -20.44
C ARG A 153 -10.31 -9.89 -21.21
N SER A 154 -10.54 -8.63 -20.86
CA SER A 154 -9.90 -7.50 -21.54
C SER A 154 -9.87 -6.29 -20.64
N VAL A 155 -8.80 -5.51 -20.78
CA VAL A 155 -8.66 -4.17 -20.23
C VAL A 155 -8.04 -3.31 -21.33
N TRP A 156 -8.68 -2.20 -21.64
CA TRP A 156 -8.19 -1.23 -22.61
C TRP A 156 -8.33 0.16 -22.03
N VAL A 157 -7.32 0.99 -22.28
CA VAL A 157 -7.25 2.38 -21.88
C VAL A 157 -6.74 3.17 -23.08
N ASP A 158 -7.48 4.22 -23.43
CA ASP A 158 -7.10 5.15 -24.49
C ASP A 158 -5.72 5.74 -24.21
N ALA A 159 -4.92 5.95 -25.27
CA ALA A 159 -3.56 6.43 -25.14
C ALA A 159 -3.45 7.72 -24.31
N THR A 160 -4.44 8.62 -24.39
CA THR A 160 -4.43 9.89 -23.65
C THR A 160 -4.69 9.73 -22.16
N GLU A 161 -5.18 8.56 -21.72
CA GLU A 161 -5.50 8.26 -20.32
C GLU A 161 -4.60 7.16 -19.73
N ARG A 162 -3.62 6.63 -20.48
CA ARG A 162 -2.60 5.72 -19.96
C ARG A 162 -1.70 6.43 -18.95
N GLY A 163 -1.21 5.69 -17.95
CA GLY A 163 -0.43 6.26 -16.83
C GLY A 163 -1.27 6.90 -15.72
N LYS A 164 -2.48 7.38 -16.01
CA LYS A 164 -3.37 8.07 -15.04
C LYS A 164 -4.22 7.13 -14.18
N LYS A 165 -3.72 5.90 -13.95
CA LYS A 165 -4.36 4.84 -13.14
C LYS A 165 -5.82 4.45 -13.53
N LEU A 166 -6.35 4.89 -14.68
CA LEU A 166 -7.69 4.50 -15.17
C LEU A 166 -7.86 2.97 -15.30
N GLY A 167 -6.86 2.29 -15.84
CA GLY A 167 -6.88 0.82 -15.97
C GLY A 167 -6.95 0.10 -14.61
N HIS A 168 -6.21 0.59 -13.62
CA HIS A 168 -6.27 0.06 -12.25
C HIS A 168 -7.67 0.23 -11.68
N ALA A 169 -8.30 1.37 -11.97
CA ALA A 169 -9.63 1.66 -11.48
C ALA A 169 -10.70 0.73 -12.05
N LEU A 170 -10.64 0.50 -13.36
CA LEU A 170 -11.52 -0.46 -14.02
C LEU A 170 -11.37 -1.86 -13.43
N ILE A 171 -10.13 -2.35 -13.28
CA ILE A 171 -9.85 -3.68 -12.70
C ILE A 171 -10.40 -3.79 -11.28
N ARG A 172 -10.16 -2.81 -10.41
CA ARG A 172 -10.65 -2.82 -9.02
C ARG A 172 -12.18 -2.84 -8.94
N ILE A 173 -12.87 -2.13 -9.84
CA ILE A 173 -14.34 -2.19 -9.91
C ILE A 173 -14.81 -3.59 -10.33
N LEU A 174 -14.11 -4.25 -11.25
CA LEU A 174 -14.40 -5.64 -11.60
C LEU A 174 -14.17 -6.60 -10.42
N LEU A 175 -13.05 -6.47 -9.71
CA LEU A 175 -12.74 -7.30 -8.54
C LEU A 175 -13.78 -7.19 -7.42
N LYS A 176 -14.39 -6.01 -7.25
CA LYS A 176 -15.52 -5.84 -6.32
C LYS A 176 -16.76 -6.64 -6.73
N LYS A 177 -17.04 -6.74 -8.03
CA LYS A 177 -18.17 -7.55 -8.54
C LYS A 177 -17.92 -9.03 -8.33
N ALA A 178 -16.68 -9.50 -8.51
CA ALA A 178 -16.21 -10.87 -8.25
C ALA A 178 -16.07 -11.20 -6.75
N SER A 179 -17.05 -10.81 -5.92
CA SER A 179 -16.88 -10.73 -4.47
C SER A 179 -16.76 -12.06 -3.72
N LYS A 180 -17.17 -13.19 -4.35
CA LYS A 180 -17.24 -14.53 -3.75
C LYS A 180 -16.37 -15.58 -4.45
N GLY A 181 -15.31 -15.17 -5.17
CA GLY A 181 -14.49 -16.11 -5.93
C GLY A 181 -13.06 -15.65 -6.18
N LYS A 182 -12.34 -16.43 -6.98
CA LYS A 182 -11.00 -16.13 -7.47
C LYS A 182 -11.09 -15.46 -8.83
N THR A 183 -10.34 -14.39 -9.03
CA THR A 183 -10.29 -13.67 -10.31
C THR A 183 -8.96 -13.91 -10.99
N TYR A 184 -9.00 -14.26 -12.27
CA TYR A 184 -7.85 -14.58 -13.09
C TYR A 184 -7.71 -13.58 -14.23
N VAL A 185 -6.50 -13.41 -14.71
CA VAL A 185 -6.22 -12.62 -15.90
C VAL A 185 -5.05 -13.25 -16.65
N ALA A 186 -5.16 -13.33 -17.98
CA ALA A 186 -4.07 -13.70 -18.87
C ALA A 186 -3.44 -12.41 -19.41
N VAL A 187 -2.13 -12.25 -19.24
CA VAL A 187 -1.41 -11.01 -19.56
C VAL A 187 -0.07 -11.31 -20.21
N GLU A 188 0.44 -10.34 -20.98
CA GLU A 188 1.82 -10.39 -21.44
C GLU A 188 2.78 -10.27 -20.24
N PRO A 189 3.93 -10.96 -20.24
CA PRO A 189 4.90 -10.91 -19.14
C PRO A 189 5.32 -9.47 -18.76
N ALA A 190 5.41 -8.58 -19.74
CA ALA A 190 5.75 -7.17 -19.52
C ALA A 190 4.71 -6.40 -18.66
N LEU A 191 3.50 -6.94 -18.49
CA LEU A 191 2.45 -6.36 -17.64
C LEU A 191 2.38 -7.00 -16.25
N GLU A 192 3.28 -7.93 -15.90
CA GLU A 192 3.26 -8.61 -14.60
C GLU A 192 3.28 -7.62 -13.44
N GLU A 193 4.22 -6.67 -13.44
CA GLU A 193 4.37 -5.67 -12.38
C GLU A 193 3.11 -4.81 -12.22
N TYR A 194 2.51 -4.40 -13.33
CA TYR A 194 1.26 -3.62 -13.35
C TYR A 194 0.11 -4.35 -12.64
N TYR A 195 -0.04 -5.66 -12.86
CA TYR A 195 -1.08 -6.44 -12.20
C TYR A 195 -0.70 -6.84 -10.76
N ALA A 196 0.60 -7.02 -10.49
CA ALA A 196 1.13 -7.24 -9.14
C ALA A 196 0.85 -6.05 -8.21
N GLU A 197 0.96 -4.80 -8.70
CA GLU A 197 0.56 -3.59 -7.94
C GLU A 197 -0.90 -3.64 -7.47
N ILE A 198 -1.78 -4.34 -8.20
CA ILE A 198 -3.19 -4.47 -7.85
C ILE A 198 -3.42 -5.59 -6.80
N GLY A 199 -2.47 -6.52 -6.67
CA GLY A 199 -2.55 -7.69 -5.78
C GLY A 199 -2.75 -9.01 -6.51
N PHE A 200 -2.54 -9.04 -7.83
CA PHE A 200 -2.46 -10.30 -8.57
C PHE A 200 -1.11 -10.96 -8.35
N ARG A 201 -1.07 -12.29 -8.37
CA ARG A 201 0.16 -13.09 -8.29
C ARG A 201 0.25 -14.06 -9.43
N TYR A 202 1.44 -14.28 -9.96
CA TYR A 202 1.69 -15.32 -10.95
C TYR A 202 1.23 -16.70 -10.44
N ILE A 203 0.64 -17.49 -11.33
CA ILE A 203 0.30 -18.89 -11.07
C ILE A 203 0.85 -19.76 -12.20
N ARG A 204 1.33 -20.95 -11.83
CA ARG A 204 1.74 -21.97 -12.80
C ARG A 204 0.54 -22.81 -13.26
N GLU A 205 -0.35 -23.13 -12.33
CA GLU A 205 -1.49 -24.00 -12.58
C GLU A 205 -2.75 -23.17 -12.84
N VAL A 206 -3.28 -23.32 -14.05
CA VAL A 206 -4.49 -22.63 -14.51
C VAL A 206 -5.70 -23.56 -14.33
N PRO A 207 -6.81 -23.09 -13.73
CA PRO A 207 -8.04 -23.87 -13.63
C PRO A 207 -8.52 -24.38 -15.00
N GLU A 208 -9.08 -25.58 -15.04
CA GLU A 208 -9.59 -26.21 -16.28
C GLU A 208 -10.60 -25.33 -17.02
N ALA A 209 -11.45 -24.61 -16.28
CA ALA A 209 -12.42 -23.65 -16.82
C ALA A 209 -11.79 -22.51 -17.64
N LEU A 210 -10.47 -22.28 -17.51
CA LEU A 210 -9.72 -21.23 -18.20
C LEU A 210 -8.76 -21.77 -19.27
N LYS A 211 -8.44 -23.07 -19.30
CA LYS A 211 -7.45 -23.61 -20.27
C LYS A 211 -7.87 -23.40 -21.73
N LYS A 212 -9.17 -23.56 -22.02
CA LYS A 212 -9.77 -23.29 -23.34
C LYS A 212 -9.61 -21.84 -23.82
N SER A 213 -9.34 -20.89 -22.90
CA SER A 213 -9.23 -19.46 -23.19
C SER A 213 -7.93 -19.06 -23.88
N VAL A 214 -6.83 -19.78 -23.72
CA VAL A 214 -5.52 -19.34 -24.28
C VAL A 214 -5.06 -20.23 -25.43
N GLU A 215 -5.31 -21.53 -25.36
CA GLU A 215 -4.98 -22.46 -26.45
C GLU A 215 -5.79 -22.19 -27.73
N GLN A 216 -7.03 -21.70 -27.60
CA GLN A 216 -7.93 -21.43 -28.72
C GLN A 216 -7.53 -20.18 -29.54
N TYR A 217 -6.75 -19.25 -29.00
CA TYR A 217 -6.55 -17.92 -29.62
C TYR A 217 -5.12 -17.66 -30.11
N GLY A 218 -4.23 -18.65 -30.08
CA GLY A 218 -2.91 -18.57 -30.72
C GLY A 218 -1.95 -17.51 -30.14
N ILE A 219 -2.32 -16.82 -29.06
CA ILE A 219 -1.48 -15.82 -28.40
C ILE A 219 -0.39 -16.56 -27.61
N LYS A 220 0.80 -16.65 -28.19
CA LYS A 220 1.95 -17.28 -27.56
C LYS A 220 2.48 -16.40 -26.41
N ASN A 221 2.94 -17.03 -25.34
CA ASN A 221 3.67 -16.43 -24.21
C ASN A 221 2.87 -15.57 -23.21
N LEU A 222 1.54 -15.76 -23.07
CA LEU A 222 0.81 -15.16 -21.95
C LEU A 222 1.11 -15.87 -20.63
N ILE A 223 1.19 -15.10 -19.55
CA ILE A 223 1.20 -15.62 -18.17
C ILE A 223 -0.18 -15.45 -17.54
N TYR A 224 -0.53 -16.37 -16.65
CA TYR A 224 -1.74 -16.23 -15.84
C TYR A 224 -1.41 -15.68 -14.47
N MET A 225 -2.25 -14.74 -14.01
CA MET A 225 -2.18 -14.21 -12.66
C MET A 225 -3.52 -14.36 -11.93
N LEU A 226 -3.44 -14.57 -10.63
CA LEU A 226 -4.56 -14.78 -9.72
C LEU A 226 -4.68 -13.61 -8.75
N TYR A 227 -5.88 -13.04 -8.64
CA TYR A 227 -6.31 -12.26 -7.51
C TYR A 227 -7.21 -13.11 -6.61
N ASP A 228 -6.73 -13.35 -5.39
CA ASP A 228 -7.48 -14.02 -4.33
C ASP A 228 -7.83 -13.01 -3.24
N LYS A 229 -9.13 -12.74 -3.08
CA LYS A 229 -9.63 -11.78 -2.09
C LYS A 229 -9.34 -12.21 -0.66
N ALA A 230 -9.26 -13.51 -0.37
CA ALA A 230 -8.92 -13.99 0.97
C ALA A 230 -7.50 -13.58 1.39
N HIS A 231 -6.58 -13.54 0.42
CA HIS A 231 -5.20 -13.10 0.60
C HIS A 231 -5.02 -11.58 0.45
N ASN A 232 -5.97 -10.91 -0.21
CA ASN A 232 -5.99 -9.47 -0.41
C ASN A 232 -7.06 -8.79 0.48
N LYS A 233 -7.18 -9.20 1.76
CA LYS A 233 -8.05 -8.49 2.70
C LYS A 233 -7.54 -7.05 2.84
N PRO A 234 -8.37 -6.04 2.59
CA PRO A 234 -7.93 -4.66 2.73
C PRO A 234 -7.56 -4.39 4.19
N ASP A 235 -6.37 -3.87 4.41
CA ASP A 235 -5.98 -3.35 5.71
C ASP A 235 -6.69 -2.02 5.93
N VAL A 236 -7.64 -1.98 6.88
CA VAL A 236 -8.45 -0.80 7.18
C VAL A 236 -7.57 0.39 7.56
N SER A 237 -6.46 0.17 8.28
CA SER A 237 -5.55 1.24 8.67
C SER A 237 -4.91 1.96 7.48
N LEU A 238 -4.70 1.24 6.37
CA LEU A 238 -4.08 1.74 5.14
C LEU A 238 -5.11 2.14 4.08
N THR A 239 -6.36 1.71 4.22
CA THR A 239 -7.42 2.00 3.23
C THR A 239 -8.37 3.10 3.67
N SER A 240 -8.43 3.40 4.97
CA SER A 240 -9.16 4.56 5.51
C SER A 240 -8.50 5.86 5.10
N ARG A 241 -9.29 6.80 4.57
CA ARG A 241 -8.83 8.14 4.17
C ARG A 241 -8.67 9.03 5.42
N PRO A 242 -7.51 9.66 5.65
CA PRO A 242 -7.33 10.64 6.71
C PRO A 242 -7.89 12.01 6.33
N ASP A 243 -8.29 12.77 7.35
CA ASP A 243 -8.66 14.19 7.22
C ASP A 243 -7.42 15.10 7.32
N LEU A 244 -6.36 14.63 7.99
CA LEU A 244 -5.09 15.36 8.15
C LEU A 244 -3.90 14.39 8.25
N LEU A 245 -2.86 14.66 7.47
CA LEU A 245 -1.54 14.05 7.60
C LEU A 245 -0.61 15.01 8.36
N VAL A 246 0.14 14.49 9.33
CA VAL A 246 1.15 15.23 10.10
C VAL A 246 2.47 14.50 10.00
N ILE A 247 3.50 15.16 9.49
CA ILE A 247 4.86 14.62 9.48
C ILE A 247 5.66 15.25 10.61
N ASP A 248 6.47 14.45 11.32
CA ASP A 248 7.48 14.96 12.25
C ASP A 248 8.65 15.50 11.42
N GLY A 249 8.55 16.77 11.04
CA GLY A 249 9.48 17.34 10.08
C GLY A 249 9.22 18.78 9.65
N GLY A 250 10.29 19.41 9.19
CA GLY A 250 10.28 20.79 8.72
C GLY A 250 9.89 20.94 7.24
N LYS A 251 10.05 22.16 6.72
CA LYS A 251 9.66 22.54 5.34
C LYS A 251 10.23 21.64 4.24
N GLY A 252 11.50 21.24 4.35
CA GLY A 252 12.13 20.38 3.34
C GLY A 252 11.47 18.99 3.28
N GLN A 253 11.22 18.38 4.43
CA GLN A 253 10.60 17.05 4.54
C GLN A 253 9.16 17.10 4.03
N LEU A 254 8.44 18.19 4.32
CA LEU A 254 7.12 18.45 3.77
C LEU A 254 7.15 18.53 2.24
N SER A 255 8.14 19.19 1.65
CA SER A 255 8.29 19.27 0.19
C SER A 255 8.47 17.89 -0.44
N ALA A 256 9.31 17.03 0.14
CA ALA A 256 9.55 15.67 -0.38
C ALA A 256 8.28 14.80 -0.38
N VAL A 257 7.39 15.01 0.59
CA VAL A 257 6.10 14.31 0.68
C VAL A 257 5.09 14.88 -0.32
N LEU A 258 5.06 16.20 -0.52
CA LEU A 258 4.17 16.82 -1.52
C LEU A 258 4.43 16.28 -2.92
N ASP A 259 5.70 16.03 -3.27
CA ASP A 259 6.04 15.38 -4.54
C ASP A 259 5.46 13.95 -4.63
N ALA A 260 5.51 13.16 -3.55
CA ALA A 260 4.92 11.83 -3.53
C ALA A 260 3.38 11.86 -3.66
N MET A 261 2.74 12.88 -3.09
CA MET A 261 1.30 13.10 -3.22
C MET A 261 0.92 13.48 -4.65
N HIS A 262 1.69 14.37 -5.27
CA HIS A 262 1.54 14.74 -6.67
C HIS A 262 1.71 13.53 -7.60
N ASP A 263 2.75 12.71 -7.41
CA ASP A 263 2.98 11.48 -8.17
C ASP A 263 1.81 10.48 -8.02
N ALA A 264 1.20 10.43 -6.83
CA ALA A 264 0.06 9.57 -6.55
C ALA A 264 -1.28 10.16 -7.05
N GLY A 265 -1.31 11.43 -7.47
CA GLY A 265 -2.54 12.15 -7.82
C GLY A 265 -3.52 12.28 -6.65
N ILE A 266 -3.02 12.34 -5.41
CA ILE A 266 -3.84 12.47 -4.20
C ILE A 266 -3.66 13.85 -3.60
N GLU A 267 -4.78 14.53 -3.36
CA GLU A 267 -4.83 15.77 -2.58
C GLU A 267 -5.44 15.48 -1.19
N LEU A 268 -4.62 15.64 -0.15
CA LEU A 268 -4.98 15.52 1.26
C LEU A 268 -4.42 16.72 2.03
N PRO A 269 -5.11 17.21 3.08
CA PRO A 269 -4.50 18.14 4.02
C PRO A 269 -3.27 17.51 4.68
N ILE A 270 -2.14 18.19 4.57
CA ILE A 270 -0.87 17.76 5.17
C ILE A 270 -0.16 18.95 5.79
N ILE A 271 0.48 18.72 6.93
CA ILE A 271 1.34 19.70 7.61
C ILE A 271 2.64 19.05 8.08
N GLY A 272 3.70 19.84 8.16
CA GLY A 272 4.92 19.48 8.88
C GLY A 272 4.92 20.11 10.27
N LEU A 273 5.28 19.35 11.30
CA LEU A 273 5.44 19.85 12.66
C LEU A 273 6.90 19.74 13.08
N ALA A 274 7.60 20.86 13.26
CA ALA A 274 9.00 20.86 13.66
C ALA A 274 9.18 20.92 15.18
N LYS A 275 10.01 20.03 15.73
CA LYS A 275 10.20 19.81 17.18
C LYS A 275 10.73 20.99 17.98
N LYS A 276 11.56 21.88 17.39
CA LYS A 276 12.26 22.93 18.17
C LYS A 276 11.35 24.03 18.69
N GLN A 277 10.30 24.39 17.94
CA GLN A 277 9.43 25.53 18.27
C GLN A 277 7.93 25.23 18.11
N GLU A 278 7.57 23.96 17.88
CA GLU A 278 6.19 23.57 17.53
C GLU A 278 5.65 24.37 16.33
N GLU A 279 6.56 24.70 15.41
CA GLU A 279 6.26 25.41 14.16
C GLU A 279 5.50 24.48 13.22
N VAL A 280 4.37 24.99 12.72
CA VAL A 280 3.54 24.27 11.77
C VAL A 280 3.78 24.79 10.36
N PHE A 281 4.35 23.94 9.53
CA PHE A 281 4.58 24.21 8.12
C PHE A 281 3.37 23.76 7.31
N ILE A 282 2.79 24.69 6.54
CA ILE A 282 1.65 24.43 5.67
C ILE A 282 2.10 24.59 4.20
N PRO A 283 1.71 23.66 3.31
CA PRO A 283 1.98 23.79 1.88
C PRO A 283 1.50 25.15 1.31
N GLY A 284 2.34 25.78 0.51
CA GLY A 284 2.03 27.09 -0.10
C GLY A 284 2.23 28.30 0.81
N HIS A 285 2.53 28.12 2.10
CA HIS A 285 2.88 29.20 3.01
C HIS A 285 4.41 29.34 3.16
N LYS A 286 4.90 30.59 3.11
CA LYS A 286 6.35 30.85 3.21
C LYS A 286 6.85 30.63 4.63
N ASP A 287 6.13 31.19 5.59
CA ASP A 287 6.46 31.25 7.01
C ASP A 287 5.62 30.22 7.79
N PRO A 288 6.18 29.60 8.85
CA PRO A 288 5.43 28.67 9.69
C PRO A 288 4.34 29.37 10.50
N ILE A 289 3.30 28.63 10.85
CA ILE A 289 2.30 29.06 11.81
C ILE A 289 2.79 28.71 13.21
N ILE A 290 2.82 29.72 14.07
CA ILE A 290 3.10 29.58 15.50
C ILE A 290 1.78 29.66 16.24
N PHE A 291 1.41 28.60 16.93
CA PHE A 291 0.21 28.60 17.76
C PHE A 291 0.47 29.25 19.12
N PRO A 292 -0.51 30.00 19.67
CA PRO A 292 -0.49 30.41 21.07
C PRO A 292 -0.27 29.21 22.01
N ASN A 293 0.38 29.44 23.15
CA ASN A 293 0.75 28.37 24.07
C ASN A 293 -0.43 27.54 24.58
N GLU A 294 -1.60 28.17 24.73
CA GLU A 294 -2.82 27.53 25.24
C GLU A 294 -3.75 27.00 24.15
N SER A 295 -3.29 26.97 22.89
CA SER A 295 -4.12 26.52 21.77
C SER A 295 -4.46 25.03 21.86
N PRO A 296 -5.75 24.64 21.91
CA PRO A 296 -6.15 23.23 21.86
C PRO A 296 -5.64 22.50 20.61
N ALA A 297 -5.54 23.20 19.48
CA ALA A 297 -5.01 22.65 18.24
C ALA A 297 -3.52 22.30 18.36
N LYS A 298 -2.73 23.16 19.03
CA LYS A 298 -1.30 22.91 19.30
C LYS A 298 -1.13 21.61 20.08
N TYR A 299 -1.89 21.44 21.15
CA TYR A 299 -1.82 20.22 21.98
C TYR A 299 -2.22 18.96 21.22
N LEU A 300 -3.21 19.03 20.33
CA LEU A 300 -3.61 17.88 19.51
C LEU A 300 -2.48 17.45 18.55
N LEU A 301 -1.84 18.43 17.89
CA LEU A 301 -0.73 18.17 16.97
C LEU A 301 0.50 17.62 17.70
N MET A 302 0.84 18.21 18.86
CA MET A 302 1.91 17.71 19.71
C MET A 302 1.65 16.27 20.15
N ARG A 303 0.45 15.95 20.63
CA ARG A 303 0.09 14.58 21.03
C ARG A 303 0.25 13.59 19.87
N LEU A 304 -0.17 13.96 18.66
CA LEU A 304 -0.05 13.08 17.49
C LEU A 304 1.42 12.80 17.14
N ARG A 305 2.27 13.83 17.17
CA ARG A 305 3.72 13.67 16.95
C ARG A 305 4.37 12.86 18.06
N ASP A 306 4.11 13.20 19.31
CA ASP A 306 4.71 12.52 20.46
C ASP A 306 4.31 11.04 20.48
N GLU A 307 3.09 10.73 20.05
CA GLU A 307 2.61 9.36 19.86
C GLU A 307 3.32 8.64 18.71
N ALA A 308 3.56 9.33 17.58
CA ALA A 308 4.36 8.80 16.46
C ALA A 308 5.78 8.45 16.93
N HIS A 309 6.38 9.37 17.68
CA HIS A 309 7.71 9.21 18.24
C HIS A 309 7.77 8.07 19.27
N ARG A 310 6.77 7.97 20.16
CA ARG A 310 6.63 6.88 21.14
C ARG A 310 6.56 5.52 20.44
N PHE A 311 5.69 5.40 19.44
CA PHE A 311 5.52 4.16 18.69
C PHE A 311 6.81 3.77 17.94
N SER A 312 7.48 4.75 17.33
CA SER A 312 8.75 4.56 16.63
C SER A 312 9.85 4.06 17.56
N ASN A 313 10.00 4.67 18.74
CA ASN A 313 10.96 4.26 19.75
C ASN A 313 10.68 2.85 20.28
N ALA A 314 9.42 2.52 20.60
CA ALA A 314 9.04 1.19 21.06
C ALA A 314 9.33 0.11 20.00
N HIS A 315 9.06 0.41 18.71
CA HIS A 315 9.35 -0.49 17.61
C HIS A 315 10.85 -0.67 17.39
N ARG A 316 11.63 0.42 17.49
CA ARG A 316 13.11 0.37 17.47
C ARG A 316 13.65 -0.50 18.59
N GLU A 317 13.22 -0.31 19.82
CA GLU A 317 13.68 -1.11 20.97
C GLU A 317 13.35 -2.60 20.78
N LYS A 318 12.14 -2.92 20.32
CA LYS A 318 11.74 -4.31 20.04
C LYS A 318 12.62 -4.93 18.95
N ARG A 319 12.94 -4.20 17.88
CA ARG A 319 13.80 -4.68 16.80
C ARG A 319 15.26 -4.81 17.21
N LEU A 320 15.80 -3.86 17.97
CA LEU A 320 17.16 -3.95 18.51
C LEU A 320 17.29 -5.17 19.42
N LYS A 321 16.29 -5.45 20.25
CA LYS A 321 16.20 -6.70 21.01
C LYS A 321 16.21 -7.91 20.06
N HIS A 322 15.33 -7.99 19.05
CA HIS A 322 15.33 -9.15 18.14
C HIS A 322 16.61 -9.29 17.28
N LYS A 323 17.28 -8.18 16.91
CA LYS A 323 18.51 -8.20 16.10
C LYS A 323 19.72 -8.60 16.94
N SER A 324 19.82 -8.14 18.20
CA SER A 324 20.84 -8.65 19.13
C SER A 324 20.62 -10.13 19.43
N VAL A 325 19.36 -10.57 19.51
CA VAL A 325 19.02 -11.99 19.64
C VAL A 325 19.41 -12.79 18.39
N GLY A 326 19.22 -12.20 17.22
CA GLY A 326 19.63 -12.83 15.97
C GLY A 326 21.15 -13.01 15.88
N SER A 327 21.92 -11.97 16.18
CA SER A 327 23.39 -11.97 16.07
C SER A 327 24.05 -12.96 17.04
N VAL A 328 23.54 -13.09 18.27
CA VAL A 328 24.10 -14.05 19.25
C VAL A 328 23.86 -15.49 18.80
N LEU A 329 22.72 -15.79 18.18
CA LEU A 329 22.43 -17.13 17.66
C LEU A 329 23.22 -17.46 16.38
N ASP A 330 23.68 -16.44 15.64
CA ASP A 330 24.48 -16.62 14.42
C ASP A 330 25.89 -17.13 14.72
N ASP A 331 26.41 -16.83 15.92
CA ASP A 331 27.74 -17.26 16.37
C ASP A 331 27.75 -18.67 17.01
N ILE A 332 26.58 -19.31 17.15
CA ILE A 332 26.45 -20.64 17.77
C ILE A 332 26.67 -21.74 16.71
N PRO A 333 27.72 -22.56 16.82
CA PRO A 333 27.98 -23.65 15.89
C PRO A 333 26.78 -24.61 15.78
N GLY A 334 26.34 -24.86 14.56
CA GLY A 334 25.22 -25.78 14.28
C GLY A 334 23.83 -25.16 14.38
N ILE A 335 23.69 -23.86 14.69
CA ILE A 335 22.42 -23.13 14.61
C ILE A 335 22.31 -22.44 13.25
N GLY A 336 21.47 -23.00 12.36
CA GLY A 336 21.22 -22.43 11.04
C GLY A 336 20.02 -21.45 11.03
N PRO A 337 19.80 -20.73 9.89
CA PRO A 337 18.75 -19.70 9.78
C PRO A 337 17.33 -20.18 10.10
N LYS A 338 17.02 -21.45 9.79
CA LYS A 338 15.72 -22.07 10.09
C LYS A 338 15.53 -22.30 11.58
N THR A 339 16.48 -22.98 12.23
CA THR A 339 16.45 -23.26 13.67
C THR A 339 16.42 -21.97 14.49
N LYS A 340 17.15 -20.94 14.04
CA LYS A 340 17.11 -19.60 14.62
C LYS A 340 15.72 -18.99 14.57
N LEU A 341 15.05 -19.05 13.41
CA LEU A 341 13.69 -18.54 13.25
C LEU A 341 12.71 -19.29 14.18
N ASP A 342 12.84 -20.61 14.28
CA ASP A 342 11.99 -21.45 15.12
C ASP A 342 12.16 -21.12 16.61
N LEU A 343 13.41 -20.93 17.07
CA LEU A 343 13.71 -20.46 18.44
C LEU A 343 13.12 -19.08 18.72
N LEU A 344 13.29 -18.13 17.80
CA LEU A 344 12.78 -16.77 17.92
C LEU A 344 11.24 -16.71 17.94
N GLN A 345 10.59 -17.52 17.12
CA GLN A 345 9.12 -17.60 17.11
C GLN A 345 8.58 -18.17 18.42
N ARG A 346 9.29 -19.14 19.01
CA ARG A 346 8.83 -19.83 20.21
C ARG A 346 9.13 -19.10 21.51
N PHE A 347 10.31 -18.50 21.63
CA PHE A 347 10.80 -17.92 22.89
C PHE A 347 10.95 -16.39 22.82
N GLY A 348 10.81 -15.79 21.64
CA GLY A 348 10.80 -14.35 21.40
C GLY A 348 12.18 -13.67 21.51
N THR A 349 12.92 -13.91 22.60
CA THR A 349 14.17 -13.22 22.96
C THR A 349 15.24 -14.19 23.49
N ILE A 350 16.51 -13.77 23.58
CA ILE A 350 17.63 -14.56 24.15
C ILE A 350 17.34 -14.83 25.61
N THR A 351 16.86 -13.83 26.35
CA THR A 351 16.46 -14.00 27.75
C THR A 351 15.41 -15.10 27.88
N GLY A 352 14.40 -15.12 26.98
CA GLY A 352 13.41 -16.19 26.92
C GLY A 352 13.99 -17.57 26.58
N ILE A 353 14.99 -17.65 25.69
CA ILE A 353 15.69 -18.90 25.36
C ILE A 353 16.55 -19.37 26.55
N ARG A 354 17.19 -18.43 27.25
CA ARG A 354 18.03 -18.69 28.43
C ARG A 354 17.19 -19.22 29.60
N GLU A 355 16.01 -18.66 29.81
CA GLU A 355 15.08 -19.03 30.88
C GLU A 355 14.23 -20.28 30.56
N ALA A 356 14.06 -20.64 29.28
CA ALA A 356 13.36 -21.84 28.87
C ALA A 356 14.02 -23.10 29.44
N SER A 357 13.24 -24.13 29.74
CA SER A 357 13.79 -25.41 30.21
C SER A 357 14.46 -26.20 29.08
N ASP A 358 15.42 -27.06 29.41
CA ASP A 358 16.08 -27.92 28.42
C ASP A 358 15.06 -28.79 27.65
N LYS A 359 13.99 -29.23 28.33
CA LYS A 359 12.90 -29.99 27.72
C LYS A 359 12.15 -29.19 26.65
N GLU A 360 11.97 -27.88 26.85
CA GLU A 360 11.32 -27.00 25.87
C GLU A 360 12.24 -26.67 24.70
N LEU A 361 13.53 -26.45 24.97
CA LEU A 361 14.52 -26.20 23.93
C LEU A 361 14.72 -27.43 23.03
N LEU A 362 14.70 -28.64 23.59
CA LEU A 362 14.81 -29.90 22.84
C LEU A 362 13.62 -30.16 21.90
N MET A 363 12.51 -29.43 22.04
CA MET A 363 11.43 -29.48 21.04
C MET A 363 11.80 -28.77 19.72
N THR A 364 12.87 -27.97 19.74
CA THR A 364 13.35 -27.18 18.60
C THR A 364 14.79 -27.52 18.22
N LEU A 365 15.60 -27.95 19.19
CA LEU A 365 17.03 -28.24 19.08
C LEU A 365 17.33 -29.72 19.26
N ASN A 366 18.39 -30.21 18.61
CA ASN A 366 18.98 -31.50 18.98
C ASN A 366 19.91 -31.36 20.21
N ALA A 367 20.34 -32.48 20.78
CA ALA A 367 21.17 -32.50 21.99
C ALA A 367 22.51 -31.74 21.84
N THR A 368 23.12 -31.80 20.66
CA THR A 368 24.38 -31.09 20.35
C THR A 368 24.15 -29.58 20.29
N GLN A 369 23.09 -29.15 19.61
CA GLN A 369 22.69 -27.75 19.51
C GLN A 369 22.29 -27.17 20.87
N LEU A 370 21.55 -27.92 21.70
CA LEU A 370 21.21 -27.49 23.05
C LEU A 370 22.45 -27.17 23.87
N LYS A 371 23.46 -28.05 23.80
CA LYS A 371 24.72 -27.88 24.54
C LYS A 371 25.47 -26.62 24.10
N GLU A 372 25.55 -26.37 22.80
CA GLU A 372 26.19 -25.15 22.27
C GLU A 372 25.39 -23.88 22.62
N VAL A 373 24.07 -23.95 22.60
CA VAL A 373 23.20 -22.86 23.03
C VAL A 373 23.41 -22.52 24.51
N ARG A 374 23.39 -23.50 25.41
CA ARG A 374 23.64 -23.29 26.85
C ARG A 374 25.05 -22.79 27.18
N LYS A 375 26.00 -23.01 26.28
CA LYS A 375 27.39 -22.57 26.46
C LYS A 375 27.58 -21.09 26.11
N GLN A 376 26.78 -20.56 25.19
CA GLN A 376 26.95 -19.19 24.67
C GLN A 376 25.92 -18.19 25.21
N ILE A 377 24.77 -18.65 25.72
CA ILE A 377 23.70 -17.81 26.31
C ILE A 377 23.18 -18.38 27.62
#